data_AF-A0A2E3PJX1-F1
#
_entry.id   AF-A0A2E3PJX1-F1
#
_cell.length_a   1.000
_cell.length_b   1.000
_cell.length_c   1.000
_cell.angle_alpha   90.00
_cell.angle_beta   90.00
_cell.angle_gamma   90.00
#
_symmetry.space_group_name_H-M   'P 1'
#
loop_
_entity.id
_entity.type
_entity.pdbx_description
1 polymer ?
#
loop_
_entity_poly.entity_id
_entity_poly.type
_entity_poly.pdbx_seq_one_letter_code
_entity_poly.pdbx_strand_id
1 'polypeptide(L)'
;MTTLPWPAVAILLGTPLGAAGLAALITPAAALPALFGALAGVAGSVLAPAKRSLAPMLAGLITLGLLLLHPSQPVLWVMALCLCALAGWETVRTGGRAMVLVIYACIGLHLVPAMPPVSIAAPVAAAALLAGWAIAQMTGLAGKAAPAPASPLHGVMLASYLAIGLALSLLVMQVMQSPFAHWVAMIFTMRALAPMDMTTTSTLHFGLGATLGCLAAMAVIALGLPEPLLMALSLPAVIAAFRLVPHPRPYTPALVSAAVLFLAAPDLNDALVRLEVTLVVVFLSLSLSTGLALLLHTGPARLLARRSDLPG
;
A
#
# COMPACT_ATOMS: atom_id res chain seq x y z
N MET A 1 -13.94 9.14 16.18
CA MET A 1 -14.60 7.84 15.92
C MET A 1 -13.56 6.75 16.05
N THR A 2 -13.81 5.70 16.84
CA THR A 2 -12.77 4.76 17.31
C THR A 2 -12.55 3.53 16.42
N THR A 3 -13.47 3.21 15.50
CA THR A 3 -13.36 2.10 14.53
C THR A 3 -14.14 2.40 13.25
N LEU A 4 -13.80 1.75 12.12
CA LEU A 4 -14.66 1.79 10.93
C LEU A 4 -16.01 1.11 11.20
N PRO A 5 -17.12 1.66 10.66
CA PRO A 5 -18.43 1.01 10.78
C PRO A 5 -18.46 -0.29 9.98
N TRP A 6 -19.18 -1.30 10.49
CA TRP A 6 -19.27 -2.63 9.87
C TRP A 6 -19.64 -2.62 8.37
N PRO A 7 -20.59 -1.80 7.90
CA PRO A 7 -20.86 -1.70 6.47
C PRO A 7 -19.64 -1.29 5.64
N ALA A 8 -18.81 -0.37 6.15
CA ALA A 8 -17.59 0.05 5.45
C ALA A 8 -16.55 -1.08 5.42
N VAL A 9 -16.39 -1.83 6.52
CA VAL A 9 -15.51 -3.01 6.57
C VAL A 9 -15.98 -4.07 5.57
N ALA A 10 -17.29 -4.35 5.54
CA ALA A 10 -17.88 -5.31 4.61
C ALA A 10 -17.66 -4.92 3.14
N ILE A 11 -17.79 -3.64 2.79
CA ILE A 11 -17.56 -3.16 1.42
C ILE A 11 -16.06 -3.18 1.08
N LEU A 12 -15.19 -2.73 1.98
CA LEU A 12 -13.73 -2.67 1.75
C LEU A 12 -13.10 -4.06 1.60
N LEU A 13 -13.64 -5.08 2.28
CA LEU A 13 -13.20 -6.47 2.16
C LEU A 13 -13.95 -7.23 1.06
N GLY A 14 -15.27 -7.07 1.02
CA GLY A 14 -16.13 -7.76 0.07
C GLY A 14 -15.85 -7.36 -1.37
N THR A 15 -15.45 -6.11 -1.63
CA THR A 15 -15.17 -5.66 -3.00
C THR A 15 -13.91 -6.32 -3.58
N PRO A 16 -12.73 -6.30 -2.93
CA PRO A 16 -11.56 -7.01 -3.44
C PRO A 16 -11.73 -8.53 -3.47
N LEU A 17 -12.32 -9.12 -2.42
CA LEU A 17 -12.55 -10.57 -2.36
C LEU A 17 -13.58 -11.03 -3.40
N GLY A 18 -14.65 -10.27 -3.59
CA GLY A 18 -15.67 -10.53 -4.60
C GLY A 18 -15.10 -10.40 -6.01
N ALA A 19 -14.30 -9.36 -6.28
CA ALA A 19 -13.63 -9.20 -7.57
C ALA A 19 -12.65 -10.36 -7.85
N ALA A 20 -11.86 -10.76 -6.85
CA ALA A 20 -10.95 -11.90 -6.96
C ALA A 20 -11.70 -13.22 -7.21
N GLY A 21 -12.78 -13.46 -6.47
CA GLY A 21 -13.63 -14.65 -6.63
C GLY A 21 -14.30 -14.71 -8.00
N LEU A 22 -14.88 -13.60 -8.47
CA LEU A 22 -15.49 -13.53 -9.80
C LEU A 22 -14.46 -13.72 -10.92
N ALA A 23 -13.27 -13.15 -10.78
CA ALA A 23 -12.19 -13.34 -11.74
C ALA A 23 -11.67 -14.79 -11.74
N ALA A 24 -11.59 -15.43 -10.56
CA ALA A 24 -11.18 -16.83 -10.41
C ALA A 24 -12.12 -17.81 -11.15
N LEU A 25 -13.41 -17.48 -11.28
CA LEU A 25 -14.37 -18.28 -12.06
C LEU A 25 -14.06 -18.30 -13.55
N ILE A 26 -13.40 -17.25 -14.07
CA ILE A 26 -12.94 -17.21 -15.46
C ILE A 26 -11.59 -17.93 -15.57
N THR A 27 -10.63 -17.56 -14.70
CA THR A 27 -9.35 -18.24 -14.58
C THR A 27 -8.76 -18.01 -13.18
N PRO A 28 -8.27 -19.06 -12.48
CA PRO A 28 -7.69 -18.91 -11.15
C PRO A 28 -6.56 -17.88 -11.09
N ALA A 29 -5.77 -17.75 -12.17
CA ALA A 29 -4.68 -16.80 -12.26
C ALA A 29 -5.14 -15.32 -12.28
N ALA A 30 -6.39 -15.03 -12.65
CA ALA A 30 -6.94 -13.67 -12.68
C ALA A 30 -7.35 -13.15 -11.29
N ALA A 31 -7.39 -14.01 -10.27
CA ALA A 31 -7.80 -13.63 -8.92
C ALA A 31 -6.89 -12.54 -8.31
N LEU A 32 -5.57 -12.72 -8.41
CA LEU A 32 -4.59 -11.78 -7.85
C LEU A 32 -4.62 -10.40 -8.52
N PRO A 33 -4.59 -10.28 -9.87
CA PRO A 33 -4.75 -8.98 -10.52
C PRO A 33 -6.05 -8.28 -10.15
N ALA A 34 -7.17 -9.03 -10.08
CA ALA A 34 -8.46 -8.47 -9.69
C ALA A 34 -8.45 -7.95 -8.25
N LEU A 35 -7.80 -8.67 -7.32
CA LEU A 35 -7.65 -8.25 -5.94
C LEU A 35 -6.89 -6.92 -5.83
N PHE A 36 -5.73 -6.80 -6.49
CA PHE A 36 -4.94 -5.56 -6.49
C PHE A 36 -5.68 -4.39 -7.14
N GLY A 37 -6.32 -4.64 -8.29
CA GLY A 37 -7.12 -3.63 -8.99
C GLY A 37 -8.27 -3.13 -8.14
N ALA A 38 -9.11 -4.04 -7.62
CA ALA A 38 -10.26 -3.69 -6.79
C ALA A 38 -9.85 -2.99 -5.49
N LEU A 39 -8.76 -3.43 -4.85
CA LEU A 39 -8.21 -2.75 -3.67
C LEU A 39 -7.83 -1.30 -4.00
N ALA A 40 -7.09 -1.08 -5.10
CA ALA A 40 -6.73 0.27 -5.54
C ALA A 40 -7.95 1.12 -5.90
N GLY A 41 -8.96 0.53 -6.54
CA GLY A 41 -10.21 1.21 -6.86
C GLY A 41 -11.01 1.63 -5.62
N VAL A 42 -11.33 0.67 -4.75
CA VAL A 42 -12.22 0.92 -3.60
C VAL A 42 -11.51 1.73 -2.51
N ALA A 43 -10.33 1.30 -2.07
CA ALA A 43 -9.60 1.98 -1.00
C ALA A 43 -9.02 3.32 -1.50
N GLY A 44 -8.63 3.41 -2.77
CA GLY A 44 -8.17 4.66 -3.38
C GLY A 44 -9.29 5.70 -3.40
N SER A 45 -10.49 5.30 -3.78
CA SER A 45 -11.67 6.17 -3.75
C SER A 45 -12.05 6.63 -2.35
N VAL A 46 -11.87 5.78 -1.34
CA VAL A 46 -12.13 6.14 0.07
C VAL A 46 -11.12 7.16 0.59
N LEU A 47 -9.86 7.08 0.14
CA LEU A 47 -8.76 7.95 0.55
C LEU A 47 -8.64 9.23 -0.28
N ALA A 48 -9.31 9.35 -1.43
CA ALA A 48 -9.36 10.57 -2.23
C ALA A 48 -10.69 11.31 -2.03
N PRO A 49 -10.73 12.66 -2.00
CA PRO A 49 -11.99 13.37 -1.88
C PRO A 49 -12.98 12.97 -2.98
N ALA A 50 -14.25 12.76 -2.63
CA ALA A 50 -15.26 12.17 -3.51
C ALA A 50 -15.37 12.86 -4.89
N LYS A 51 -15.29 14.19 -4.93
CA LYS A 51 -15.36 14.99 -6.17
C LYS A 51 -14.06 14.95 -7.01
N ARG A 52 -12.99 14.37 -6.49
CA ARG A 52 -11.64 14.36 -7.08
C ARG A 52 -11.02 12.96 -7.21
N SER A 53 -11.77 11.90 -6.90
CA SER A 53 -11.30 10.50 -6.99
C SER A 53 -11.14 10.00 -8.44
N LEU A 54 -11.76 10.69 -9.42
CA LEU A 54 -11.66 10.34 -10.84
C LEU A 54 -10.23 10.50 -11.38
N ALA A 55 -9.51 11.56 -11.01
CA ALA A 55 -8.17 11.81 -11.53
C ALA A 55 -7.18 10.69 -11.12
N PRO A 56 -7.17 10.23 -9.85
CA PRO A 56 -6.36 9.09 -9.50
C PRO A 56 -6.73 7.78 -10.18
N MET A 57 -8.03 7.54 -10.34
CA MET A 57 -8.53 6.39 -11.09
C MET A 57 -8.03 6.42 -12.54
N LEU A 58 -8.11 7.57 -13.23
CA LEU A 58 -7.66 7.72 -14.62
C LEU A 58 -6.17 7.50 -14.74
N ALA A 59 -5.37 8.04 -13.82
CA ALA A 59 -3.93 7.81 -13.80
C ALA A 59 -3.60 6.33 -13.60
N GLY A 60 -4.34 5.61 -12.74
CA GLY A 60 -4.21 4.16 -12.59
C GLY A 60 -4.51 3.41 -13.88
N LEU A 61 -5.60 3.76 -14.58
CA LEU A 61 -5.94 3.15 -15.88
C LEU A 61 -4.90 3.45 -16.97
N ILE A 62 -4.44 4.71 -17.07
CA ILE A 62 -3.40 5.10 -18.02
C ILE A 62 -2.11 4.33 -17.72
N THR A 63 -1.75 4.19 -16.46
CA THR A 63 -0.60 3.40 -16.03
C THR A 63 -0.76 1.94 -16.48
N LEU A 64 -1.88 1.29 -16.16
CA LEU A 64 -2.13 -0.09 -16.61
C LEU A 64 -2.16 -0.24 -18.13
N GLY A 65 -2.66 0.76 -18.86
CA GLY A 65 -2.63 0.78 -20.32
C GLY A 65 -1.21 0.94 -20.89
N LEU A 66 -0.39 1.81 -20.30
CA LEU A 66 1.02 1.97 -20.69
C LEU A 66 1.83 0.70 -20.41
N LEU A 67 1.54 0.01 -19.30
CA LEU A 67 2.13 -1.29 -18.97
C LEU A 67 1.84 -2.36 -20.02
N LEU A 68 0.61 -2.35 -20.56
CA LEU A 68 0.19 -3.26 -21.61
C LEU A 68 0.91 -2.98 -22.94
N LEU A 69 1.12 -1.69 -23.27
CA LEU A 69 1.72 -1.27 -24.54
C LEU A 69 3.25 -1.34 -24.53
N HIS A 70 3.88 -1.05 -23.39
CA HIS A 70 5.32 -0.91 -23.26
C HIS A 70 5.85 -1.57 -21.98
N PRO A 71 5.90 -2.92 -21.92
CA PRO A 71 6.35 -3.67 -20.74
C PRO A 71 7.87 -3.61 -20.48
N SER A 72 8.56 -2.59 -21.01
CA SER A 72 10.01 -2.46 -20.87
C SER A 72 10.41 -1.90 -19.50
N GLN A 73 11.47 -2.44 -18.92
CA GLN A 73 11.98 -2.03 -17.60
C GLN A 73 12.23 -0.52 -17.47
N PRO A 74 12.80 0.20 -18.46
CA PRO A 74 12.99 1.66 -18.36
C PRO A 74 11.67 2.43 -18.24
N VAL A 75 10.65 2.01 -19.00
CA VAL A 75 9.31 2.62 -18.95
C VAL A 75 8.68 2.43 -17.58
N LEU A 76 8.84 1.24 -16.97
CA LEU A 76 8.38 0.98 -15.60
C LEU A 76 9.01 1.93 -14.59
N TRP A 77 10.31 2.20 -14.69
CA TRP A 77 11.01 3.12 -13.79
C TRP A 77 10.51 4.57 -13.94
N VAL A 78 10.36 5.04 -15.18
CA VAL A 78 9.82 6.39 -15.45
C VAL A 78 8.39 6.50 -14.91
N MET A 79 7.55 5.49 -15.14
CA MET A 79 6.19 5.45 -14.63
C MET A 79 6.16 5.45 -13.10
N ALA A 80 7.00 4.65 -12.44
CA ALA A 80 7.10 4.63 -10.98
C ALA A 80 7.47 6.01 -10.42
N LEU A 81 8.45 6.70 -11.01
CA LEU A 81 8.84 8.06 -10.61
C LEU A 81 7.72 9.08 -10.83
N CYS A 82 7.05 9.02 -11.97
CA CYS A 82 5.89 9.86 -12.27
C CYS A 82 4.77 9.64 -11.25
N LEU A 83 4.46 8.39 -10.90
CA LEU A 83 3.46 8.05 -9.88
C LEU A 83 3.86 8.55 -8.49
N CYS A 84 5.14 8.48 -8.12
CA CYS A 84 5.63 9.04 -6.85
C CYS A 84 5.43 10.56 -6.80
N ALA A 85 5.75 11.27 -7.89
CA ALA A 85 5.50 12.70 -8.01
C ALA A 85 4.00 13.03 -7.95
N LEU A 86 3.17 12.26 -8.64
CA LEU A 86 1.71 12.40 -8.61
C LEU A 86 1.13 12.12 -7.21
N ALA A 87 1.69 11.19 -6.44
CA ALA A 87 1.29 10.93 -5.06
C ALA A 87 1.59 12.13 -4.14
N GLY A 88 2.76 12.75 -4.29
CA GLY A 88 3.10 14.00 -3.61
C GLY A 88 2.15 15.13 -3.97
N TRP A 89 1.87 15.29 -5.27
CA TRP A 89 0.94 16.30 -5.77
C TRP A 89 -0.51 16.08 -5.31
N GLU A 90 -1.01 14.84 -5.34
CA GLU A 90 -2.33 14.47 -4.83
C GLU A 90 -2.45 14.85 -3.36
N THR A 91 -1.45 14.50 -2.56
CA THR A 91 -1.42 14.80 -1.11
C THR A 91 -1.51 16.31 -0.85
N VAL A 92 -0.83 17.14 -1.66
CA VAL A 92 -0.87 18.61 -1.52
C VAL A 92 -2.20 19.20 -1.98
N ARG A 93 -2.75 18.72 -3.10
CA ARG A 93 -3.94 19.32 -3.71
C ARG A 93 -5.24 18.88 -3.07
N THR A 94 -5.30 17.63 -2.62
CA THR A 94 -6.55 16.97 -2.20
C THR A 94 -6.43 16.28 -0.84
N GLY A 95 -5.22 16.14 -0.29
CA GLY A 95 -4.97 15.30 0.89
C GLY A 95 -4.99 13.80 0.58
N GLY A 96 -5.29 13.42 -0.67
CA GLY A 96 -5.55 12.05 -1.06
C GLY A 96 -4.32 11.16 -1.08
N ARG A 97 -4.57 9.84 -1.03
CA ARG A 97 -3.54 8.79 -1.07
C ARG A 97 -3.84 7.70 -2.10
N ALA A 98 -4.74 7.96 -3.05
CA ALA A 98 -5.12 6.96 -4.03
C ALA A 98 -3.95 6.56 -4.93
N MET A 99 -3.05 7.48 -5.26
CA MET A 99 -1.83 7.21 -6.03
C MET A 99 -0.93 6.17 -5.37
N VAL A 100 -0.84 6.18 -4.04
CA VAL A 100 -0.01 5.21 -3.32
C VAL A 100 -0.59 3.80 -3.46
N LEU A 101 -1.91 3.67 -3.50
CA LEU A 101 -2.57 2.39 -3.79
C LEU A 101 -2.43 1.95 -5.25
N VAL A 102 -2.40 2.91 -6.19
CA VAL A 102 -2.07 2.62 -7.59
C VAL A 102 -0.64 2.09 -7.71
N ILE A 103 0.33 2.72 -7.03
CA ILE A 103 1.71 2.24 -6.96
C ILE A 103 1.74 0.82 -6.36
N TYR A 104 1.05 0.60 -5.24
CA TYR A 104 0.97 -0.71 -4.58
C TYR A 104 0.43 -1.80 -5.52
N ALA A 105 -0.66 -1.52 -6.23
CA ALA A 105 -1.22 -2.43 -7.22
C ALA A 105 -0.22 -2.70 -8.35
N CYS A 106 0.44 -1.68 -8.89
CA CYS A 106 1.43 -1.85 -9.96
C CYS A 106 2.62 -2.71 -9.52
N ILE A 107 3.13 -2.50 -8.31
CA ILE A 107 4.21 -3.32 -7.73
C ILE A 107 3.75 -4.76 -7.58
N GLY A 108 2.54 -4.98 -7.04
CA GLY A 108 1.96 -6.32 -6.92
C GLY A 108 1.89 -7.04 -8.27
N LEU A 109 1.43 -6.35 -9.31
CA LEU A 109 1.32 -6.88 -10.67
C LEU A 109 2.66 -7.23 -11.34
N HIS A 110 3.78 -6.66 -10.89
CA HIS A 110 5.09 -6.91 -11.52
C HIS A 110 6.01 -7.80 -10.70
N LEU A 111 5.91 -7.75 -9.37
CA LEU A 111 6.88 -8.40 -8.49
C LEU A 111 6.38 -9.71 -7.89
N VAL A 112 5.06 -9.96 -7.87
CA VAL A 112 4.52 -11.21 -7.32
C VAL A 112 4.73 -12.34 -8.33
N PRO A 113 5.50 -13.40 -8.00
CA PRO A 113 5.84 -14.45 -8.96
C PRO A 113 4.62 -15.22 -9.51
N ALA A 114 3.53 -15.28 -8.75
CA ALA A 114 2.29 -15.95 -9.13
C ALA A 114 1.39 -15.12 -10.08
N MET A 115 1.84 -13.94 -10.52
CA MET A 115 1.04 -13.07 -11.39
C MET A 115 1.01 -13.62 -12.83
N PRO A 116 -0.16 -13.66 -13.50
CA PRO A 116 -0.23 -14.01 -14.91
C PRO A 116 0.49 -12.97 -15.79
N PRO A 117 0.73 -13.27 -17.07
CA PRO A 117 1.29 -12.31 -18.02
C PRO A 117 0.57 -10.96 -18.00
N VAL A 118 1.31 -9.87 -18.20
CA VAL A 118 0.77 -8.50 -18.12
C VAL A 118 -0.42 -8.26 -19.08
N SER A 119 -0.47 -8.99 -20.20
CA SER A 119 -1.58 -8.98 -21.16
C SER A 119 -2.91 -9.45 -20.58
N ILE A 120 -2.88 -10.26 -19.51
CA ILE A 120 -4.05 -10.71 -18.76
C ILE A 120 -4.18 -9.87 -17.48
N ALA A 121 -3.07 -9.66 -16.77
CA ALA A 121 -3.07 -9.02 -15.47
C ALA A 121 -3.55 -7.55 -15.53
N ALA A 122 -3.07 -6.78 -16.51
CA ALA A 122 -3.39 -5.36 -16.60
C ALA A 122 -4.87 -5.09 -16.93
N PRO A 123 -5.50 -5.76 -17.93
CA PRO A 123 -6.94 -5.59 -18.19
C PRO A 123 -7.83 -6.02 -17.02
N VAL A 124 -7.51 -7.14 -16.36
CA VAL A 124 -8.27 -7.63 -15.20
C VAL A 124 -8.16 -6.64 -14.04
N ALA A 125 -6.95 -6.17 -13.73
CA ALA A 125 -6.74 -5.16 -12.71
C ALA A 125 -7.45 -3.84 -13.04
N ALA A 126 -7.46 -3.42 -14.31
CA ALA A 126 -8.15 -2.21 -14.76
C ALA A 126 -9.67 -2.31 -14.59
N ALA A 127 -10.26 -3.43 -15.00
CA ALA A 127 -11.68 -3.69 -14.81
C ALA A 127 -12.06 -3.74 -13.31
N ALA A 128 -11.25 -4.40 -12.50
CA ALA A 128 -11.46 -4.48 -11.06
C ALA A 128 -11.28 -3.10 -10.37
N LEU A 129 -10.33 -2.28 -10.83
CA LEU A 129 -10.13 -0.91 -10.35
C LEU A 129 -11.35 -0.03 -10.64
N LEU A 130 -11.90 -0.12 -11.86
CA LEU A 130 -13.14 0.57 -12.22
C LEU A 130 -14.31 0.11 -11.35
N ALA A 131 -14.48 -1.20 -11.16
CA ALA A 131 -15.53 -1.76 -10.32
C ALA A 131 -15.39 -1.30 -8.86
N GLY A 132 -14.18 -1.36 -8.30
CA GLY A 132 -13.90 -0.89 -6.95
C GLY A 132 -14.18 0.60 -6.76
N TRP A 133 -13.80 1.43 -7.74
CA TRP A 133 -14.12 2.85 -7.76
C TRP A 133 -15.63 3.09 -7.81
N ALA A 134 -16.35 2.41 -8.73
CA ALA A 134 -17.79 2.55 -8.87
C ALA A 134 -18.55 2.14 -7.60
N ILE A 135 -18.16 1.01 -6.98
CA ILE A 135 -18.76 0.55 -5.72
C ILE A 135 -18.53 1.56 -4.60
N ALA A 136 -17.33 2.14 -4.49
CA ALA A 136 -17.05 3.17 -3.48
C ALA A 136 -17.92 4.42 -3.66
N GLN A 137 -18.21 4.80 -4.92
CA GLN A 137 -19.11 5.91 -5.24
C GLN A 137 -20.57 5.56 -4.90
N MET A 138 -21.07 4.41 -5.37
CA MET A 138 -22.45 3.96 -5.16
C MET A 138 -22.80 3.77 -3.68
N THR A 139 -21.85 3.30 -2.88
CA THR A 139 -22.02 3.09 -1.44
C THR A 139 -21.76 4.36 -0.61
N GLY A 140 -21.40 5.47 -1.28
CA GLY A 140 -21.08 6.74 -0.63
C GLY A 140 -19.88 6.63 0.32
N LEU A 141 -18.95 5.70 0.09
CA LEU A 141 -17.72 5.58 0.88
C LEU A 141 -16.60 6.49 0.37
N ALA A 142 -16.70 6.95 -0.87
CA ALA A 142 -15.67 7.80 -1.46
C ALA A 142 -15.41 9.07 -0.63
N GLY A 143 -14.14 9.41 -0.45
CA GLY A 143 -13.68 10.54 0.34
C GLY A 143 -13.97 10.50 1.84
N LYS A 144 -14.59 9.44 2.39
CA LYS A 144 -14.87 9.36 3.83
C LYS A 144 -13.63 9.32 4.71
N ALA A 145 -12.50 8.88 4.17
CA ALA A 145 -11.22 8.84 4.88
C ALA A 145 -10.18 9.79 4.26
N ALA A 146 -10.59 10.72 3.40
CA ALA A 146 -9.69 11.69 2.80
C ALA A 146 -9.16 12.65 3.88
N PRO A 147 -7.84 12.70 4.13
CA PRO A 147 -7.23 13.69 5.00
C PRO A 147 -7.40 15.12 4.46
N ALA A 148 -7.13 16.11 5.32
CA ALA A 148 -6.98 17.48 4.85
C ALA A 148 -5.76 17.61 3.89
N PRO A 149 -5.81 18.54 2.92
CA PRO A 149 -4.66 18.83 2.06
C PRO A 149 -3.41 19.20 2.87
N ALA A 150 -2.26 18.64 2.51
CA ALA A 150 -1.00 18.91 3.19
C ALA A 150 -0.25 20.10 2.57
N SER A 151 0.72 20.65 3.29
CA SER A 151 1.60 21.71 2.75
C SER A 151 2.44 21.19 1.56
N PRO A 152 2.89 22.07 0.65
CA PRO A 152 3.77 21.68 -0.47
C PRO A 152 5.03 20.90 -0.05
N LEU A 153 5.66 21.27 1.06
CA LEU A 153 6.84 20.59 1.62
C LEU A 153 6.56 19.11 1.91
N HIS A 154 5.39 18.81 2.48
CA HIS A 154 4.96 17.44 2.76
C HIS A 154 4.73 16.63 1.48
N GLY A 155 4.26 17.27 0.40
CA GLY A 155 4.13 16.63 -0.91
C GLY A 155 5.49 16.23 -1.48
N VAL A 156 6.47 17.14 -1.45
CA VAL A 156 7.85 16.87 -1.87
C VAL A 156 8.45 15.74 -1.04
N MET A 157 8.30 15.82 0.29
CA MET A 157 8.79 14.79 1.21
C MET A 157 8.20 13.42 0.89
N LEU A 158 6.89 13.33 0.64
CA LEU A 158 6.24 12.07 0.24
C LEU A 158 6.75 11.55 -1.10
N ALA A 159 6.86 12.41 -2.11
CA ALA A 159 7.35 12.02 -3.43
C ALA A 159 8.79 11.49 -3.36
N SER A 160 9.67 12.19 -2.64
CA SER A 160 11.07 11.76 -2.43
C SER A 160 11.15 10.48 -1.59
N TYR A 161 10.35 10.37 -0.53
CA TYR A 161 10.28 9.17 0.30
C TYR A 161 9.90 7.95 -0.52
N LEU A 162 8.84 8.05 -1.33
CA LEU A 162 8.40 6.97 -2.21
C LEU A 162 9.45 6.65 -3.27
N ALA A 163 9.99 7.65 -3.97
CA ALA A 163 10.95 7.43 -5.04
C ALA A 163 12.25 6.76 -4.55
N ILE A 164 12.88 7.33 -3.51
CA ILE A 164 14.13 6.81 -2.96
C ILE A 164 13.88 5.47 -2.27
N GLY A 165 12.83 5.36 -1.47
CA GLY A 165 12.55 4.15 -0.72
C GLY A 165 12.10 2.98 -1.59
N LEU A 166 11.38 3.22 -2.68
CA LEU A 166 11.08 2.17 -3.67
C LEU A 166 12.35 1.72 -4.39
N ALA A 167 13.20 2.66 -4.82
CA ALA A 167 14.47 2.31 -5.46
C ALA A 167 15.36 1.45 -4.54
N LEU A 168 15.48 1.84 -3.26
CA LEU A 168 16.22 1.08 -2.25
C LEU A 168 15.55 -0.26 -1.93
N SER A 169 14.21 -0.31 -1.85
CA SER A 169 13.48 -1.57 -1.65
C SER A 169 13.72 -2.57 -2.77
N LEU A 170 13.75 -2.08 -4.02
CA LEU A 170 14.05 -2.91 -5.20
C LEU A 170 15.51 -3.35 -5.23
N LEU A 171 16.45 -2.50 -4.80
CA LEU A 171 17.86 -2.88 -4.63
C LEU A 171 18.02 -3.98 -3.58
N VAL A 172 17.41 -3.82 -2.40
CA VAL A 172 17.45 -4.82 -1.33
C VAL A 172 16.83 -6.13 -1.80
N MET A 173 15.72 -6.05 -2.54
CA MET A 173 15.09 -7.23 -3.14
C MET A 173 16.05 -8.01 -4.04
N GLN A 174 16.85 -7.33 -4.87
CA GLN A 174 17.86 -7.97 -5.72
C GLN A 174 18.98 -8.63 -4.91
N VAL A 175 19.34 -8.06 -3.76
CA VAL A 175 20.40 -8.59 -2.88
C VAL A 175 19.92 -9.79 -2.06
N MET A 176 18.66 -9.81 -1.60
CA MET A 176 18.15 -10.87 -0.72
C MET A 176 18.02 -12.24 -1.40
N GLN A 177 17.99 -12.31 -2.74
CA GLN A 177 17.88 -13.55 -3.52
C GLN A 177 16.77 -14.53 -3.03
N SER A 178 15.72 -14.01 -2.41
CA SER A 178 14.62 -14.79 -1.85
C SER A 178 13.35 -14.61 -2.68
N PRO A 179 12.54 -15.66 -2.91
CA PRO A 179 11.25 -15.54 -3.62
C PRO A 179 10.28 -14.58 -2.91
N PHE A 180 10.45 -14.36 -1.61
CA PHE A 180 9.63 -13.47 -0.79
C PHE A 180 10.15 -12.02 -0.74
N ALA A 181 11.26 -11.72 -1.40
CA ALA A 181 11.89 -10.41 -1.34
C ALA A 181 11.01 -9.28 -1.93
N HIS A 182 10.05 -9.62 -2.82
CA HIS A 182 9.04 -8.69 -3.35
C HIS A 182 8.23 -7.98 -2.24
N TRP A 183 8.12 -8.62 -1.08
CA TRP A 183 7.43 -8.05 0.07
C TRP A 183 8.10 -6.82 0.66
N VAL A 184 9.40 -6.60 0.44
CA VAL A 184 10.11 -5.37 0.87
C VAL A 184 9.42 -4.15 0.25
N ALA A 185 9.26 -4.16 -1.07
CA ALA A 185 8.62 -3.06 -1.80
C ALA A 185 7.12 -2.91 -1.46
N MET A 186 6.42 -4.04 -1.28
CA MET A 186 5.00 -4.05 -0.95
C MET A 186 4.73 -3.46 0.45
N ILE A 187 5.45 -3.91 1.48
CA ILE A 187 5.30 -3.40 2.85
C ILE A 187 5.73 -1.93 2.91
N PHE A 188 6.82 -1.56 2.23
CA PHE A 188 7.27 -0.16 2.17
C PHE A 188 6.19 0.77 1.59
N THR A 189 5.56 0.36 0.49
CA THR A 189 4.48 1.15 -0.13
C THR A 189 3.25 1.23 0.78
N MET A 190 2.87 0.12 1.42
CA MET A 190 1.77 0.13 2.40
C MET A 190 2.06 1.06 3.59
N ARG A 191 3.31 1.14 4.05
CA ARG A 191 3.70 2.08 5.10
C ARG A 191 3.46 3.54 4.68
N ALA A 192 3.61 3.86 3.39
CA ALA A 192 3.35 5.20 2.86
C ALA A 192 1.85 5.57 2.80
N LEU A 193 0.94 4.61 3.00
CA LEU A 193 -0.50 4.84 3.14
C LEU A 193 -0.91 5.29 4.53
N ALA A 194 -0.14 4.93 5.57
CA ALA A 194 -0.53 5.26 6.93
C ALA A 194 -0.56 6.79 7.13
N PRO A 195 -1.63 7.32 7.75
CA PRO A 195 -1.83 8.74 7.89
C PRO A 195 -0.85 9.33 8.90
N MET A 196 -0.53 10.61 8.69
CA MET A 196 0.00 11.56 9.68
C MET A 196 1.47 11.40 10.00
N ASP A 197 2.21 12.39 9.51
CA ASP A 197 3.59 12.71 9.78
C ASP A 197 4.56 11.55 9.47
N MET A 198 5.52 11.78 8.58
CA MET A 198 6.68 10.89 8.46
C MET A 198 7.55 11.04 9.72
N THR A 199 6.94 10.85 10.90
CA THR A 199 7.56 10.91 12.21
C THR A 199 8.10 9.54 12.54
N THR A 200 9.23 9.58 13.22
CA THR A 200 9.89 8.42 13.81
C THR A 200 8.90 7.60 14.65
N THR A 201 8.07 8.26 15.45
CA THR A 201 7.09 7.62 16.35
C THR A 201 6.06 6.76 15.61
N SER A 202 5.47 7.26 14.52
CA SER A 202 4.50 6.50 13.73
C SER A 202 5.15 5.26 13.07
N THR A 203 6.38 5.42 12.58
CA THR A 203 7.15 4.32 11.99
C THR A 203 7.52 3.26 13.02
N LEU A 204 7.89 3.67 14.25
CA LEU A 204 8.16 2.75 15.34
C LEU A 204 6.90 1.99 15.76
N HIS A 205 5.75 2.64 15.90
CA HIS A 205 4.49 1.94 16.20
C HIS A 205 4.12 0.92 15.12
N PHE A 206 4.31 1.29 13.84
CA PHE A 206 4.14 0.36 12.73
C PHE A 206 5.09 -0.84 12.86
N GLY A 207 6.39 -0.58 13.07
CA GLY A 207 7.39 -1.62 13.16
C GLY A 207 7.22 -2.55 14.35
N LEU A 208 6.91 -2.00 15.53
CA LEU A 208 6.58 -2.77 16.73
C LEU A 208 5.37 -3.66 16.49
N GLY A 209 4.29 -3.09 15.94
CA GLY A 209 3.09 -3.85 15.61
C GLY A 209 3.37 -4.98 14.64
N ALA A 210 3.97 -4.68 13.49
CA ALA A 210 4.28 -5.67 12.46
C ALA A 210 5.20 -6.78 12.99
N THR A 211 6.21 -6.43 13.79
CA THR A 211 7.13 -7.38 14.44
C THR A 211 6.39 -8.30 15.42
N LEU A 212 5.56 -7.73 16.30
CA LEU A 212 4.73 -8.52 17.23
C LEU A 212 3.76 -9.44 16.48
N GLY A 213 3.17 -8.97 15.38
CA GLY A 213 2.32 -9.78 14.52
C GLY A 213 3.08 -10.96 13.90
N CYS A 214 4.29 -10.72 13.41
CA CYS A 214 5.14 -11.79 12.87
C CYS A 214 5.51 -12.81 13.94
N LEU A 215 5.94 -12.37 15.12
CA LEU A 215 6.28 -13.25 16.23
C LEU A 215 5.08 -14.07 16.72
N ALA A 216 3.90 -13.45 16.83
CA ALA A 216 2.68 -14.14 17.20
C ALA A 216 2.28 -15.20 16.16
N ALA A 217 2.38 -14.87 14.87
CA ALA A 217 2.09 -15.83 13.81
C ALA A 217 3.10 -16.98 13.79
N MET A 218 4.38 -16.70 13.95
CA MET A 218 5.43 -17.71 14.08
C MET A 218 5.16 -18.66 15.26
N ALA A 219 4.78 -18.12 16.43
CA ALA A 219 4.44 -18.94 17.59
C ALA A 219 3.26 -19.89 17.31
N VAL A 220 2.24 -19.40 16.59
CA VAL A 220 1.08 -20.22 16.19
C VAL A 220 1.46 -21.27 15.14
N ILE A 221 2.27 -20.91 14.14
CA ILE A 221 2.80 -21.84 13.14
C ILE A 221 3.66 -22.93 13.81
N ALA A 222 4.47 -22.57 14.80
CA ALA A 222 5.31 -23.48 15.56
C ALA A 222 4.53 -24.56 16.33
N LEU A 223 3.23 -24.32 16.61
CA LEU A 223 2.35 -25.33 17.21
C LEU A 223 1.96 -26.44 16.23
N GLY A 224 2.33 -26.35 14.95
CA GLY A 224 2.02 -27.36 13.95
C GLY A 224 0.53 -27.44 13.59
N LEU A 225 -0.18 -26.31 13.66
CA LEU A 225 -1.58 -26.25 13.26
C LEU A 225 -1.75 -26.55 11.76
N PRO A 226 -2.81 -27.26 11.36
CA PRO A 226 -3.04 -27.58 9.96
C PRO A 226 -3.36 -26.31 9.15
N GLU A 227 -2.92 -26.26 7.90
CA GLU A 227 -3.08 -25.12 6.99
C GLU A 227 -4.51 -24.55 6.92
N PRO A 228 -5.59 -25.36 6.84
CA PRO A 228 -6.95 -24.83 6.83
C PRO A 228 -7.31 -24.02 8.08
N LEU A 229 -6.73 -24.38 9.24
CA LEU A 229 -6.96 -23.66 10.48
C LEU A 229 -6.20 -22.32 10.49
N LEU A 230 -4.96 -22.31 9.98
CA LEU A 230 -4.20 -21.06 9.79
C LEU A 230 -4.94 -20.11 8.85
N MET A 231 -5.40 -20.62 7.69
CA MET A 231 -6.23 -19.86 6.77
C MET A 231 -7.51 -19.34 7.43
N ALA A 232 -8.18 -20.15 8.25
CA ALA A 232 -9.37 -19.72 8.99
C ALA A 232 -9.07 -18.61 10.00
N LEU A 233 -7.87 -18.57 10.61
CA LEU A 233 -7.43 -17.50 11.50
C LEU A 233 -7.06 -16.20 10.77
N SER A 234 -6.68 -16.29 9.49
CA SER A 234 -6.37 -15.10 8.68
C SER A 234 -7.59 -14.17 8.52
N LEU A 235 -8.78 -14.72 8.28
CA LEU A 235 -10.00 -13.97 8.04
C LEU A 235 -10.42 -13.06 9.22
N PRO A 236 -10.57 -13.55 10.47
CA PRO A 236 -10.89 -12.70 11.61
C PRO A 236 -9.78 -11.68 11.90
N ALA A 237 -8.51 -12.02 11.66
CA ALA A 237 -7.40 -11.08 11.81
C ALA A 237 -7.48 -9.93 10.78
N VAL A 238 -7.77 -10.23 9.52
CA VAL A 238 -8.02 -9.21 8.48
C VAL A 238 -9.23 -8.35 8.85
N ILE A 239 -10.36 -8.95 9.22
CA ILE A 239 -11.58 -8.22 9.60
C ILE A 239 -11.31 -7.27 10.77
N ALA A 240 -10.63 -7.77 11.81
CA ALA A 240 -10.23 -6.97 12.97
C ALA A 240 -9.27 -5.84 12.57
N ALA A 241 -8.29 -6.11 11.71
CA ALA A 241 -7.37 -5.10 11.20
C ALA A 241 -8.12 -3.98 10.48
N PHE A 242 -9.00 -4.30 9.52
CA PHE A 242 -9.79 -3.31 8.78
C PHE A 242 -10.65 -2.45 9.71
N ARG A 243 -11.28 -3.07 10.72
CA ARG A 243 -12.07 -2.34 11.71
C ARG A 243 -11.23 -1.33 12.51
N LEU A 244 -9.96 -1.64 12.75
CA LEU A 244 -9.01 -0.85 13.53
C LEU A 244 -8.14 0.09 12.68
N VAL A 245 -8.26 0.10 11.34
CA VAL A 245 -7.47 0.97 10.44
C VAL A 245 -7.38 2.43 10.88
N PRO A 246 -8.46 3.10 11.34
CA PRO A 246 -8.39 4.50 11.76
C PRO A 246 -7.58 4.72 13.05
N HIS A 247 -7.25 3.66 13.78
CA HIS A 247 -6.57 3.73 15.05
C HIS A 247 -5.04 3.78 14.84
N PRO A 248 -4.31 4.80 15.36
CA PRO A 248 -2.86 4.93 15.19
C PRO A 248 -2.04 3.93 16.03
N ARG A 249 -2.64 2.82 16.48
CA ARG A 249 -2.02 1.86 17.40
C ARG A 249 -1.33 0.72 16.65
N PRO A 250 -0.36 0.03 17.27
CA PRO A 250 0.38 -1.08 16.66
C PRO A 250 -0.49 -2.31 16.30
N TYR A 251 -1.76 -2.34 16.71
CA TYR A 251 -2.64 -3.48 16.50
C TYR A 251 -2.94 -3.74 15.02
N THR A 252 -3.20 -2.70 14.23
CA THR A 252 -3.50 -2.86 12.80
C THR A 252 -2.34 -3.51 12.06
N PRO A 253 -1.09 -3.01 12.14
CA PRO A 253 0.04 -3.68 11.50
C PRO A 253 0.34 -5.07 12.08
N ALA A 254 0.08 -5.31 13.37
CA ALA A 254 0.22 -6.65 13.97
C ALA A 254 -0.76 -7.65 13.34
N LEU A 255 -2.05 -7.29 13.29
CA LEU A 255 -3.11 -8.16 12.75
C LEU A 255 -2.94 -8.38 11.24
N VAL A 256 -2.56 -7.36 10.47
CA VAL A 256 -2.27 -7.52 9.03
C VAL A 256 -1.07 -8.44 8.82
N SER A 257 0.01 -8.25 9.58
CA SER A 257 1.21 -9.08 9.42
C SER A 257 0.94 -10.53 9.77
N ALA A 258 0.22 -10.78 10.88
CA ALA A 258 -0.20 -12.11 11.26
C ALA A 258 -1.11 -12.75 10.22
N ALA A 259 -2.12 -12.02 9.73
CA ALA A 259 -3.04 -12.51 8.72
C ALA A 259 -2.35 -12.90 7.41
N VAL A 260 -1.41 -12.07 6.94
CA VAL A 260 -0.63 -12.38 5.73
C VAL A 260 0.22 -13.62 5.94
N LEU A 261 0.84 -13.78 7.11
CA LEU A 261 1.62 -14.98 7.43
C LEU A 261 0.77 -16.23 7.48
N PHE A 262 -0.39 -16.19 8.13
CA PHE A 262 -1.31 -17.32 8.15
C PHE A 262 -1.84 -17.71 6.77
N LEU A 263 -1.84 -16.78 5.82
CA LEU A 263 -2.27 -17.02 4.45
C LEU A 263 -1.13 -17.45 3.52
N ALA A 264 0.08 -16.96 3.74
CA ALA A 264 1.16 -17.02 2.76
C ALA A 264 2.43 -17.75 3.24
N ALA A 265 2.53 -18.11 4.52
CA ALA A 265 3.67 -18.84 5.08
C ALA A 265 3.25 -20.28 5.47
N PRO A 266 3.56 -21.28 4.63
CA PRO A 266 3.33 -22.69 4.95
C PRO A 266 4.27 -23.22 6.05
N ASP A 267 5.38 -22.52 6.33
CA ASP A 267 6.36 -22.92 7.35
C ASP A 267 6.99 -21.75 8.14
N LEU A 268 7.82 -22.12 9.13
CA LEU A 268 8.50 -21.19 10.03
C LEU A 268 9.61 -20.38 9.35
N ASN A 269 10.23 -20.92 8.28
CA ASN A 269 11.30 -20.23 7.55
C ASN A 269 10.72 -19.07 6.74
N ASP A 270 9.58 -19.28 6.09
CA ASP A 270 8.87 -18.23 5.36
C ASP A 270 8.40 -17.12 6.32
N ALA A 271 7.98 -17.51 7.52
CA ALA A 271 7.62 -16.57 8.57
C ALA A 271 8.82 -15.76 9.10
N LEU A 272 10.01 -16.38 9.21
CA LEU A 272 11.25 -15.68 9.55
C LEU A 272 11.65 -14.67 8.48
N VAL A 273 11.62 -15.06 7.19
CA VAL A 273 11.92 -14.13 6.08
C VAL A 273 10.98 -12.94 6.10
N ARG A 274 9.70 -13.14 6.41
CA ARG A 274 8.74 -12.04 6.55
C ARG A 274 9.09 -11.08 7.69
N LEU A 275 9.56 -11.60 8.82
CA LEU A 275 10.04 -10.79 9.94
C LEU A 275 11.27 -9.97 9.52
N GLU A 276 12.24 -10.59 8.86
CA GLU A 276 13.43 -9.91 8.33
C GLU A 276 13.06 -8.78 7.37
N VAL A 277 12.21 -9.07 6.39
CA VAL A 277 11.68 -8.07 5.44
C VAL A 277 11.00 -6.92 6.17
N THR A 278 10.22 -7.22 7.21
CA THR A 278 9.55 -6.20 8.03
C THR A 278 10.56 -5.31 8.74
N LEU A 279 11.58 -5.88 9.37
CA LEU A 279 12.64 -5.14 10.07
C LEU A 279 13.43 -4.25 9.10
N VAL A 280 13.78 -4.77 7.92
CA VAL A 280 14.43 -4.01 6.85
C VAL A 280 13.58 -2.81 6.45
N VAL A 281 12.28 -3.00 6.21
CA VAL A 281 11.39 -1.91 5.81
C VAL A 281 11.24 -0.87 6.91
N VAL A 282 11.17 -1.29 8.18
CA VAL A 282 11.12 -0.37 9.33
C VAL A 282 12.39 0.46 9.40
N PHE A 283 13.56 -0.17 9.30
CA PHE A 283 14.85 0.51 9.30
C PHE A 283 14.98 1.50 8.13
N LEU A 284 14.60 1.08 6.93
CA LEU A 284 14.59 1.91 5.72
C LEU A 284 13.66 3.13 5.90
N SER A 285 12.45 2.89 6.40
CA SER A 285 11.45 3.93 6.63
C SER A 285 11.91 4.94 7.69
N LEU A 286 12.54 4.48 8.78
CA LEU A 286 13.10 5.35 9.82
C LEU A 286 14.25 6.20 9.29
N SER A 287 15.18 5.58 8.56
CA SER A 287 16.35 6.25 7.99
C SER A 287 15.95 7.33 6.99
N LEU A 288 15.01 7.00 6.09
CA LEU A 288 14.51 7.94 5.07
C LEU A 288 13.69 9.08 5.68
N SER A 289 12.77 8.77 6.59
CA SER A 289 11.96 9.81 7.24
C SER A 289 12.84 10.79 8.04
N THR A 290 13.81 10.28 8.80
CA THR A 290 14.74 11.11 9.57
C THR A 290 15.68 11.91 8.65
N GLY A 291 16.26 11.26 7.64
CA GLY A 291 17.17 11.90 6.69
C GLY A 291 16.49 13.00 5.86
N LEU A 292 15.29 12.75 5.34
CA LEU A 292 14.52 13.75 4.60
C LEU A 292 14.07 14.90 5.50
N ALA A 293 13.65 14.61 6.74
CA ALA A 293 13.31 15.64 7.70
C ALA A 293 14.50 16.57 7.97
N LEU A 294 15.70 16.02 8.19
CA LEU A 294 16.92 16.82 8.35
C LEU A 294 17.17 17.68 7.09
N LEU A 295 17.25 17.05 5.91
CA LEU A 295 17.56 17.76 4.66
C LEU A 295 16.56 18.88 4.31
N LEU A 296 15.27 18.65 4.55
CA LEU A 296 14.20 19.58 4.17
C LEU A 296 13.90 20.62 5.25
N HIS A 297 14.10 20.33 6.54
CA HIS A 297 13.91 21.30 7.62
C HIS A 297 15.14 22.16 7.93
N THR A 298 16.37 21.69 7.66
CA THR A 298 17.60 22.47 7.86
C THR A 298 18.16 23.07 6.56
N GLY A 299 17.55 22.78 5.40
CA GLY A 299 18.03 23.21 4.08
C GLY A 299 17.50 24.56 3.57
N PRO A 300 17.92 24.99 2.35
CA PRO A 300 17.57 26.28 1.72
C PRO A 300 16.06 26.50 1.47
N ALA A 301 15.22 25.48 1.64
CA ALA A 301 13.76 25.59 1.59
C ALA A 301 13.18 26.53 2.66
N ARG A 302 13.83 26.65 3.84
CA ARG A 302 13.47 27.64 4.87
C ARG A 302 13.70 29.09 4.41
N LEU A 303 14.72 29.32 3.57
CA LEU A 303 15.03 30.63 3.00
C LEU A 303 14.00 31.06 1.95
N LEU A 304 13.44 30.10 1.21
CA LEU A 304 12.37 30.36 0.24
C LEU A 304 11.02 30.60 0.92
N ALA A 305 10.68 29.84 1.97
CA ALA A 305 9.46 30.05 2.76
C ALA A 305 9.49 31.39 3.54
N ARG A 306 10.65 31.83 4.04
CA ARG A 306 10.78 33.16 4.66
C ARG A 306 10.65 34.32 3.67
N ARG A 307 10.91 34.09 2.37
CA ARG A 307 10.76 35.12 1.33
C ARG A 307 9.31 35.36 0.92
N SER A 308 8.43 34.36 1.06
CA SER A 308 7.01 34.49 0.73
C SER A 308 6.16 35.13 1.84
N ASP A 309 6.69 35.20 3.06
CA ASP A 309 6.00 35.78 4.23
C ASP A 309 6.40 37.25 4.49
N LEU A 310 7.21 37.84 3.60
CA LEU A 310 7.49 39.27 3.65
C LEU A 310 6.34 40.01 2.93
N PRO A 311 5.66 40.97 3.58
CA PRO A 311 4.70 41.82 2.89
C PRO A 311 5.43 42.58 1.78
N GLY A 312 4.93 42.43 0.55
CA GLY A 312 5.34 43.23 -0.60
C GLY A 312 4.82 44.66 -0.51
#